data_AF-A0A1V5LEU8-F1
#
_entry.id   AF-A0A1V5LEU8-F1
#
_cell.length_a   1.000
_cell.length_b   1.000
_cell.length_c   1.000
_cell.angle_alpha   90.00
_cell.angle_beta   90.00
_cell.angle_gamma   90.00
#
_symmetry.space_group_name_H-M   'P 1'
#
loop_
_entity.id
_entity.type
_entity.pdbx_description
1 polymer ?
#
loop_
_entity_poly.entity_id
_entity_poly.type
_entity_poly.pdbx_seq_one_letter_code
_entity_poly.pdbx_strand_id
1 'polypeptide(L)'
;MKNIPEAFLVPDGPDGFRLSEWGTVVWDNQAKGLLASANLLQLPHIEYAPSFVGDYKALASPQRAQVQAALLKAAAALVTGGITALTEHTGLLYSSLESRKDSKAPIDYFRVNDDIRITCVREGSILRLRRVGRHDQALSKP
;
A
#
# COMPACT_ATOMS: atom_id res chain seq x y z
N MET A 1 -7.37 20.11 8.11
CA MET A 1 -6.30 19.46 8.87
C MET A 1 -6.59 19.61 10.35
N LYS A 2 -7.16 18.60 11.01
CA LYS A 2 -7.26 18.59 12.48
C LYS A 2 -6.50 17.35 12.93
N ASN A 3 -5.49 17.52 13.78
CA ASN A 3 -4.64 16.48 14.42
C ASN A 3 -3.20 16.30 13.88
N ILE A 4 -2.69 17.13 12.97
CA ILE A 4 -1.25 17.17 12.66
C ILE A 4 -0.70 18.51 13.14
N PRO A 5 0.28 18.54 14.06
CA PRO A 5 0.91 19.79 14.49
C PRO A 5 1.52 20.54 13.30
N GLU A 6 1.24 21.84 13.19
CA GLU A 6 1.74 22.69 12.11
C GLU A 6 3.27 22.66 12.02
N ALA A 7 3.96 22.52 13.16
CA ALA A 7 5.41 22.39 13.21
C ALA A 7 5.97 21.20 12.43
N PHE A 8 5.15 20.19 12.10
CA PHE A 8 5.56 19.02 11.31
C PHE A 8 5.36 19.20 9.80
N LEU A 9 4.72 20.29 9.38
CA LEU A 9 4.34 20.51 7.99
C LEU A 9 4.99 21.78 7.45
N VAL A 10 5.33 21.76 6.16
CA VAL A 10 5.78 22.92 5.39
C VAL A 10 4.94 22.96 4.11
N PRO A 11 4.43 24.14 3.70
CA PRO A 11 3.73 24.26 2.42
C PRO A 11 4.57 23.73 1.25
N ASP A 12 3.90 23.03 0.33
CA ASP A 12 4.49 22.43 -0.87
C ASP A 12 3.51 22.62 -2.05
N GLY A 13 3.52 23.82 -2.63
CA GLY A 13 2.57 24.23 -3.67
C GLY A 13 1.24 24.78 -3.12
N PRO A 14 0.25 25.02 -4.00
CA PRO A 14 -0.99 25.74 -3.65
C PRO A 14 -1.86 25.04 -2.61
N ASP A 15 -1.89 23.71 -2.63
CA ASP A 15 -2.75 22.87 -1.78
C ASP A 15 -2.00 21.69 -1.13
N GLY A 16 -0.66 21.70 -1.19
CA GLY A 16 0.19 20.62 -0.73
C GLY A 16 0.98 20.98 0.53
N PHE A 17 1.34 19.96 1.30
CA PHE A 17 2.26 20.08 2.42
C PHE A 17 3.25 18.92 2.37
N ARG A 18 4.51 19.22 2.65
CA ARG A 18 5.56 18.24 2.91
C ARG A 18 5.90 18.22 4.39
N LEU A 19 6.61 17.18 4.84
CA LEU A 19 7.13 17.15 6.20
C LEU A 19 8.22 18.22 6.39
N SER A 20 8.19 18.88 7.54
CA SER A 20 9.31 19.68 8.03
C SER A 20 10.46 18.78 8.47
N GLU A 21 11.62 19.34 8.84
CA GLU A 21 12.72 18.55 9.41
C GLU A 21 12.27 17.80 10.67
N TRP A 22 11.57 18.48 11.59
CA TRP A 22 10.98 17.86 12.77
C TRP A 22 9.90 16.83 12.43
N GLY A 23 9.05 17.12 11.45
CA GLY A 23 8.06 16.17 10.95
C GLY A 23 8.71 14.90 10.38
N THR A 24 9.83 15.06 9.68
CA THR A 24 10.63 13.96 9.12
C THR A 24 11.27 13.13 10.23
N VAL A 25 11.89 13.77 11.21
CA VAL A 25 12.48 13.10 12.38
C VAL A 25 11.42 12.30 13.14
N VAL A 26 10.25 12.89 13.40
CA VAL A 26 9.16 12.19 14.08
C VAL A 26 8.64 11.03 13.23
N TRP A 27 8.48 11.23 11.93
CA TRP A 27 8.08 10.18 11.00
C TRP A 27 9.08 9.02 11.00
N ASP A 28 10.37 9.29 10.83
CA ASP A 28 11.41 8.27 10.75
C ASP A 28 11.53 7.46 12.05
N ASN A 29 11.29 8.10 13.20
CA ASN A 29 11.39 7.46 14.51
C ASN A 29 10.10 6.76 14.98
N GLN A 30 8.91 7.25 14.58
CA GLN A 30 7.63 6.80 15.16
C GLN A 30 6.67 6.17 14.15
N ALA A 31 6.80 6.48 12.84
CA ALA A 31 5.86 6.00 11.83
C ALA A 31 5.84 4.48 11.71
N LYS A 32 6.97 3.81 11.93
CA LYS A 32 7.01 2.34 11.95
C LYS A 32 6.08 1.76 13.01
N GLY A 33 5.98 2.36 14.20
CA GLY A 33 5.06 1.92 15.24
C GLY A 33 3.59 2.20 14.88
N LEU A 34 3.32 3.37 14.31
CA LEU A 34 1.96 3.77 13.88
C LEU A 34 1.43 2.87 12.76
N LEU A 35 2.27 2.59 11.75
CA LEU A 35 1.91 1.76 10.60
C LEU A 35 1.92 0.26 10.90
N ALA A 36 2.54 -0.16 12.00
CA ALA A 36 2.59 -1.56 12.43
C ALA A 36 1.30 -2.08 13.07
N SER A 37 0.28 -1.23 13.19
CA SER A 37 -1.04 -1.57 13.73
C SER A 37 -1.62 -2.82 13.08
N ALA A 38 -2.34 -3.63 13.85
CA ALA A 38 -3.08 -4.77 13.30
C ALA A 38 -4.33 -4.33 12.51
N ASN A 39 -4.76 -3.08 12.66
CA ASN A 39 -5.89 -2.51 11.94
C ASN A 39 -5.39 -1.82 10.67
N LEU A 40 -5.98 -2.18 9.52
CA LEU A 40 -5.72 -1.53 8.24
C LEU A 40 -6.34 -0.14 8.20
N LEU A 41 -5.59 0.83 7.67
CA LEU A 41 -6.11 2.15 7.37
C LEU A 41 -7.16 2.06 6.26
N GLN A 42 -8.22 2.86 6.38
CA GLN A 42 -9.15 3.09 5.27
C GLN A 42 -8.46 4.03 4.28
N LEU A 43 -8.24 3.53 3.06
CA LEU A 43 -7.51 4.24 2.03
C LEU A 43 -8.43 4.45 0.82
N PRO A 44 -8.38 5.63 0.18
CA PRO A 44 -9.16 5.88 -1.02
C PRO A 44 -8.73 4.90 -2.13
N HIS A 45 -9.70 4.46 -2.93
CA HIS A 45 -9.50 3.56 -4.06
C HIS A 45 -8.96 2.16 -3.73
N ILE A 46 -8.86 1.78 -2.46
CA ILE A 46 -8.37 0.47 -2.02
C ILE A 46 -9.45 -0.25 -1.22
N GLU A 47 -9.75 -1.49 -1.62
CA GLU A 47 -10.62 -2.40 -0.88
C GLU A 47 -9.85 -3.62 -0.40
N TYR A 48 -10.18 -4.10 0.81
CA TYR A 48 -9.54 -5.28 1.40
C TYR A 48 -10.49 -6.47 1.36
N ALA A 49 -10.12 -7.53 0.64
CA ALA A 49 -10.82 -8.80 0.74
C ALA A 49 -10.64 -9.40 2.15
N PRO A 50 -11.62 -10.19 2.67
CA PRO A 50 -11.50 -10.84 3.97
C PRO A 50 -10.22 -11.70 4.12
N SER A 51 -9.79 -12.35 3.03
CA SER A 51 -8.53 -13.11 2.99
C SER A 51 -7.30 -12.23 3.20
N PHE A 52 -7.27 -11.03 2.61
CA PHE A 52 -6.18 -10.07 2.80
C PHE A 52 -6.12 -9.62 4.26
N VAL A 53 -7.28 -9.33 4.86
CA VAL A 53 -7.36 -8.91 6.27
C VAL A 53 -6.84 -10.01 7.20
N GLY A 54 -7.21 -11.26 6.95
CA GLY A 54 -6.72 -12.41 7.71
C GLY A 54 -5.21 -12.59 7.59
N ASP A 55 -4.70 -12.57 6.35
CA ASP A 55 -3.27 -12.69 6.08
C ASP A 55 -2.46 -11.53 6.74
N TYR A 56 -2.95 -10.29 6.64
CA TYR A 56 -2.28 -9.11 7.22
C TYR A 56 -2.15 -9.19 8.74
N LYS A 57 -3.19 -9.65 9.43
CA LYS A 57 -3.17 -9.82 10.89
C LYS A 57 -2.15 -10.86 11.34
N ALA A 58 -1.86 -11.84 10.51
CA ALA A 58 -0.87 -12.88 10.79
C ALA A 58 0.59 -12.42 10.58
N LEU A 59 0.82 -11.29 9.91
CA LEU A 59 2.17 -10.75 9.69
C LEU A 59 2.79 -10.22 11.00
N ALA A 60 4.12 -10.27 11.07
CA ALA A 60 4.85 -9.63 12.15
C ALA A 60 4.72 -8.10 12.09
N SER A 61 4.85 -7.44 13.24
CA SER A 61 4.74 -5.97 13.39
C SER A 61 5.56 -5.17 12.34
N PRO A 62 6.85 -5.49 12.07
CA PRO A 62 7.62 -4.78 11.06
C PRO A 62 7.11 -4.99 9.63
N GLN A 63 6.60 -6.18 9.31
CA GLN A 63 6.04 -6.49 7.99
C GLN A 63 4.72 -5.74 7.77
N ARG A 64 3.89 -5.62 8.81
CA ARG A 64 2.65 -4.83 8.75
C ARG A 64 2.91 -3.37 8.43
N ALA A 65 3.95 -2.78 9.05
CA ALA A 65 4.36 -1.41 8.75
C ALA A 65 4.80 -1.23 7.29
N GLN A 66 5.59 -2.17 6.77
CA GLN A 66 6.03 -2.13 5.37
C GLN A 66 4.84 -2.28 4.39
N VAL A 67 3.91 -3.19 4.69
CA VAL A 67 2.69 -3.36 3.90
C VAL A 67 1.88 -2.07 3.90
N GLN A 68 1.59 -1.49 5.07
CA GLN A 68 0.83 -0.23 5.14
C GLN A 68 1.52 0.92 4.41
N ALA A 69 2.85 1.04 4.51
CA ALA A 69 3.60 2.05 3.78
C ALA A 69 3.47 1.87 2.25
N ALA A 70 3.50 0.63 1.76
CA ALA A 70 3.26 0.33 0.35
C ALA A 70 1.82 0.70 -0.07
N LEU A 71 0.84 0.40 0.78
CA LEU A 71 -0.57 0.75 0.51
C LEU A 71 -0.83 2.26 0.49
N LEU A 72 -0.20 3.02 1.39
CA LEU A 72 -0.29 4.48 1.40
C LEU A 72 0.26 5.09 0.11
N LYS A 73 1.40 4.58 -0.38
CA LYS A 73 1.97 5.00 -1.67
C LYS A 73 1.02 4.65 -2.83
N ALA A 74 0.45 3.44 -2.82
CA ALA A 74 -0.50 3.02 -3.85
C ALA A 74 -1.76 3.90 -3.86
N ALA A 75 -2.33 4.19 -2.68
CA ALA A 75 -3.47 5.09 -2.54
C ALA A 75 -3.14 6.50 -3.04
N ALA A 76 -1.97 7.04 -2.71
CA ALA A 76 -1.53 8.34 -3.19
C ALA A 76 -1.44 8.37 -4.73
N ALA A 77 -0.80 7.36 -5.34
CA ALA A 77 -0.69 7.24 -6.79
C ALA A 77 -2.07 7.13 -7.47
N LEU A 78 -2.98 6.32 -6.89
CA LEU A 78 -4.35 6.17 -7.39
C LEU A 78 -5.13 7.50 -7.37
N VAL A 79 -4.97 8.29 -6.31
CA VAL A 79 -5.60 9.62 -6.21
C VAL A 79 -5.06 10.58 -7.26
N THR A 80 -3.75 10.56 -7.54
CA THR A 80 -3.13 11.52 -8.46
C THR A 80 -3.34 11.18 -9.93
N GLY A 81 -3.38 9.89 -10.29
CA GLY A 81 -3.39 9.48 -11.70
C GLY A 81 -3.99 8.11 -11.98
N GLY A 82 -4.75 7.54 -11.03
CA GLY A 82 -5.42 6.25 -11.21
C GLY A 82 -4.45 5.09 -11.40
N ILE A 83 -4.87 4.09 -12.19
CA ILE A 83 -4.13 2.83 -12.35
C ILE A 83 -2.78 3.02 -13.07
N THR A 84 -2.69 3.92 -14.06
CA THR A 84 -1.43 4.17 -14.79
C THR A 84 -0.35 4.73 -13.88
N ALA A 85 -0.74 5.53 -12.88
CA ALA A 85 0.19 6.04 -11.88
C ALA A 85 0.80 4.92 -11.01
N LEU A 86 0.13 3.77 -10.83
CA LEU A 86 0.72 2.64 -10.09
C LEU A 86 1.92 2.03 -10.81
N THR A 87 1.85 1.92 -12.15
CA THR A 87 2.92 1.37 -12.98
C THR A 87 4.10 2.32 -13.14
N GLU A 88 3.85 3.63 -13.14
CA GLU A 88 4.87 4.66 -13.33
C GLU A 88 5.57 5.06 -12.02
N HIS A 89 4.97 4.75 -10.87
CA HIS A 89 5.49 5.14 -9.58
C HIS A 89 6.76 4.35 -9.20
N THR A 90 7.91 4.99 -9.30
CA THR A 90 9.25 4.38 -9.05
C THR A 90 9.41 3.74 -7.67
N GLY A 91 8.68 4.22 -6.66
CA GLY A 91 8.67 3.66 -5.31
C GLY A 91 7.68 2.50 -5.07
N LEU A 92 6.97 2.05 -6.10
CA LEU A 92 6.03 0.94 -6.06
C LEU A 92 6.44 -0.10 -7.09
N LEU A 93 6.77 -1.31 -6.63
CA LEU A 93 7.08 -2.42 -7.51
C LEU A 93 5.80 -3.15 -7.90
N TYR A 94 4.98 -2.49 -8.72
CA TYR A 94 3.71 -3.00 -9.23
C TYR A 94 3.89 -3.71 -10.57
N SER A 95 3.31 -4.89 -10.71
CA SER A 95 3.41 -5.68 -11.94
C SER A 95 2.20 -6.59 -12.13
N SER A 96 1.95 -7.02 -13.37
CA SER A 96 0.88 -7.97 -13.68
C SER A 96 1.44 -9.38 -13.69
N LEU A 97 0.73 -10.33 -13.08
CA LEU A 97 1.02 -11.74 -13.28
C LEU A 97 0.48 -12.10 -14.67
N GLU A 98 1.36 -12.49 -15.60
CA GLU A 98 0.90 -12.97 -16.91
C GLU A 98 -0.15 -14.06 -16.69
N SER A 99 -1.33 -13.85 -17.27
CA SER A 99 -2.48 -14.73 -17.13
C SER A 99 -2.03 -16.16 -17.41
N ARG A 100 -2.07 -17.04 -16.41
CA ARG A 100 -2.16 -18.48 -16.74
C ARG A 100 -3.37 -18.62 -17.64
N LYS A 101 -3.24 -19.39 -18.72
CA LYS A 101 -4.21 -19.51 -19.81
C LYS A 101 -5.68 -19.78 -19.39
N ASP A 102 -5.94 -20.08 -18.11
CA ASP A 102 -7.25 -20.37 -17.52
C ASP A 102 -7.81 -19.31 -16.54
N SER A 103 -7.11 -18.22 -16.22
CA SER A 103 -7.63 -17.22 -15.26
C SER A 103 -8.50 -16.14 -15.92
N LYS A 104 -9.78 -16.04 -15.52
CA LYS A 104 -10.79 -15.10 -16.04
C LYS A 104 -10.48 -13.60 -15.88
N ALA A 105 -9.49 -13.22 -15.07
CA ALA A 105 -9.04 -11.84 -14.91
C ALA A 105 -7.54 -11.79 -14.58
N PRO A 106 -6.79 -10.79 -15.09
CA PRO A 106 -5.38 -10.61 -14.75
C PRO A 106 -5.25 -10.29 -13.25
N ILE A 107 -4.35 -11.00 -12.57
CA ILE A 107 -4.01 -10.73 -11.18
C ILE A 107 -2.77 -9.86 -11.18
N ASP A 108 -2.85 -8.70 -10.56
CA ASP A 108 -1.71 -7.81 -10.38
C ASP A 108 -1.11 -8.01 -8.98
N TYR A 109 0.15 -7.60 -8.80
CA TYR A 109 0.80 -7.69 -7.52
C TYR A 109 1.75 -6.52 -7.24
N PHE A 110 1.94 -6.24 -5.95
CA PHE A 110 3.00 -5.37 -5.44
C PHE A 110 4.09 -6.21 -4.79
N ARG A 111 5.34 -5.83 -5.04
CA ARG A 111 6.49 -6.27 -4.24
C ARG A 111 6.76 -5.25 -3.14
N VAL A 112 6.46 -5.65 -1.90
CA VAL A 112 6.66 -4.81 -0.70
C VAL A 112 8.14 -4.82 -0.29
N ASN A 113 8.75 -6.01 -0.32
CA ASN A 113 10.17 -6.27 -0.14
C ASN A 113 10.51 -7.57 -0.88
N ASP A 114 11.69 -8.14 -0.71
CA ASP A 114 12.09 -9.35 -1.44
C ASP A 114 11.18 -10.56 -1.18
N ASP A 115 10.66 -10.70 0.05
CA ASP A 115 9.87 -11.84 0.51
C ASP A 115 8.35 -11.60 0.39
N ILE A 116 7.86 -10.38 0.66
CA ILE A 116 6.43 -10.07 0.78
C ILE A 116 5.84 -9.57 -0.54
N ARG A 117 4.70 -10.14 -0.91
CA ARG A 117 3.86 -9.73 -2.04
C ARG A 117 2.45 -9.41 -1.57
N ILE A 118 1.81 -8.49 -2.26
CA ILE A 118 0.37 -8.21 -2.17
C ILE A 118 -0.23 -8.53 -3.52
N THR A 119 -1.27 -9.36 -3.57
CA THR A 119 -2.01 -9.60 -4.82
C THR A 119 -3.29 -8.78 -4.85
N CYS A 120 -3.73 -8.40 -6.04
CA CYS A 120 -4.88 -7.54 -6.24
C CYS A 120 -5.52 -7.76 -7.61
N VAL A 121 -6.74 -7.24 -7.74
CA VAL A 121 -7.49 -7.14 -8.98
C VAL A 121 -8.02 -5.73 -9.13
N ARG A 122 -8.01 -5.26 -10.37
CA ARG A 122 -8.55 -3.95 -10.75
C ARG A 122 -10.03 -4.08 -11.07
N GLU A 123 -10.84 -3.24 -10.45
CA GLU A 123 -12.28 -3.15 -10.67
C GLU A 123 -12.67 -1.69 -10.86
N GLY A 124 -12.62 -1.23 -12.10
CA GLY A 124 -12.82 0.19 -12.42
C GLY A 124 -11.75 1.07 -11.78
N SER A 125 -12.15 1.99 -10.91
CA SER A 125 -11.26 2.89 -10.15
C SER A 125 -10.85 2.33 -8.78
N ILE A 126 -11.26 1.10 -8.45
CA ILE A 126 -10.96 0.44 -7.19
C ILE A 126 -9.91 -0.65 -7.41
N LEU A 127 -8.95 -0.70 -6.50
CA LEU A 127 -7.99 -1.78 -6.40
C LEU A 127 -8.37 -2.68 -5.22
N ARG A 128 -8.88 -3.87 -5.53
CA ARG A 128 -9.27 -4.85 -4.51
C ARG A 128 -8.09 -5.77 -4.19
N LEU A 129 -7.58 -5.65 -2.98
CA LEU A 129 -6.47 -6.46 -2.47
C LEU A 129 -6.98 -7.81 -1.99
N ARG A 130 -6.31 -8.87 -2.43
CA ARG A 130 -6.75 -10.26 -2.24
C ARG A 130 -5.97 -10.97 -1.16
N ARG A 131 -4.64 -10.99 -1.27
CA ARG A 131 -3.72 -11.73 -0.38
C ARG A 131 -2.51 -10.86 -0.04
N VAL A 132 -1.91 -11.12 1.11
CA VAL A 132 -0.57 -10.61 1.45
C VAL A 132 0.24 -11.71 2.10
N GLY A 133 1.52 -11.80 1.81
CA GLY A 133 2.38 -12.79 2.45
C GLY A 133 3.61 -13.07 1.64
N ARG A 134 4.30 -14.15 1.98
CA ARG A 134 5.50 -14.59 1.27
C ARG A 134 5.17 -14.87 -0.20
N HIS A 135 6.11 -14.59 -1.09
CA HIS A 135 5.96 -14.72 -2.56
C HIS A 135 5.23 -16.01 -2.95
N ASP A 136 5.70 -17.16 -2.46
CA ASP A 136 5.14 -18.47 -2.81
C ASP A 136 3.72 -18.69 -2.27
N GLN A 137 3.38 -18.08 -1.14
CA GLN A 137 2.09 -18.26 -0.48
C GLN A 137 1.03 -17.32 -1.04
N ALA A 138 1.40 -16.09 -1.33
CA ALA A 138 0.50 -15.05 -1.85
C ALA A 138 0.12 -15.31 -3.31
N LEU A 139 1.04 -15.88 -4.11
CA LEU A 139 0.82 -16.14 -5.54
C LEU A 139 0.25 -17.54 -5.85
N SER A 140 0.31 -18.49 -4.92
CA SER A 140 -0.18 -19.87 -5.14
C SER A 140 -1.65 -20.08 -4.81
N LYS A 141 -2.26 -19.22 -4.00
CA LYS A 141 -3.64 -19.38 -3.55
C LYS A 141 -4.57 -18.60 -4.47
N PRO A 142 -5.57 -19.28 -5.10
CA PRO A 142 -6.39 -18.71 -6.15
C PRO A 142 -7.18 -17.50 -5.71
#